data_AF-A0A6G0W3B1-F1
#
_entry.id   AF-A0A6G0W3B1-F1
#
_cell.length_a   1.000
_cell.length_b   1.000
_cell.length_c   1.000
_cell.angle_alpha   90.00
_cell.angle_beta   90.00
_cell.angle_gamma   90.00
#
_symmetry.space_group_name_H-M   'P 1'
#
loop_
_entity.id
_entity.type
_entity.pdbx_description
1 polymer ?
#
loop_
_entity_poly.entity_id
_entity_poly.type
_entity_poly.pdbx_seq_one_letter_code
_entity_poly.pdbx_strand_id
1 'polypeptide(L)'
;MYLAMGTRPDLAFPLQQLSQFLDNPGPAHWRATKRALRYLNGTRSRGFLLGGSDSVHNPFLSAYVDADYANCPDTGRCVSGYVLLFLGSPISWLAKKQNNVTLSTTEVEFVALSLCIQECLYIQQLASELKQSSDQPVVIYEDNQSTIHIAQNSEHHGRSKHIDVRYMFVRDLVEAKHFELRYCNTKQQLADFSP
;
A
#
# COMPACT_ATOMS: atom_id res chain seq x y z
N MET A 1 12.92 10.39 9.10
CA MET A 1 12.91 9.34 8.06
C MET A 1 13.10 7.94 8.67
N TYR A 2 14.13 7.71 9.49
CA TYR A 2 14.39 6.39 10.12
C TYR A 2 13.19 5.74 10.83
N LEU A 3 12.51 6.47 11.73
CA LEU A 3 11.36 5.93 12.47
C LEU A 3 10.26 5.42 11.53
N ALA A 4 9.95 6.18 10.49
CA ALA A 4 8.90 5.85 9.54
C ALA A 4 9.24 4.66 8.65
N MET A 5 10.52 4.40 8.40
CA MET A 5 10.94 3.24 7.61
C MET A 5 11.14 1.99 8.45
N GLY A 6 11.51 2.12 9.72
CA GLY A 6 11.86 0.97 10.56
C GLY A 6 10.78 0.51 11.52
N THR A 7 9.97 1.42 12.07
CA THR A 7 9.19 1.11 13.29
C THR A 7 7.79 1.70 13.33
N ARG A 8 7.48 2.69 12.49
CA ARG A 8 6.29 3.54 12.61
C ARG A 8 5.63 3.79 11.26
N PRO A 9 4.83 2.84 10.75
CA PRO A 9 4.18 2.92 9.44
C PRO A 9 3.13 4.04 9.40
N ASP A 10 2.54 4.35 10.55
CA ASP A 10 1.63 5.47 10.75
C ASP A 10 2.25 6.85 10.46
N LEU A 11 3.58 6.94 10.31
CA LEU A 11 4.25 8.16 9.88
C LEU A 11 4.45 8.25 8.36
N ALA A 12 4.23 7.17 7.61
CA ALA A 12 4.52 7.11 6.19
C ALA A 12 3.80 8.23 5.43
N PHE A 13 2.49 8.36 5.62
CA PHE A 13 1.69 9.39 4.96
C PHE A 13 2.03 10.83 5.43
N PRO A 14 2.04 11.15 6.74
CA PRO A 14 2.40 12.51 7.19
C PRO A 14 3.78 12.96 6.72
N LEU A 15 4.78 12.06 6.71
CA LEU A 15 6.12 12.41 6.21
C LEU A 15 6.16 12.55 4.70
N GLN A 16 5.45 11.69 3.96
CA GLN A 16 5.30 11.83 2.52
C GLN A 16 4.73 13.21 2.17
N GLN A 17 3.70 13.67 2.87
CA GLN A 17 3.10 14.98 2.63
C GLN A 17 4.07 16.14 2.97
N LEU A 18 4.70 16.11 4.15
CA LEU A 18 5.62 17.16 4.58
C LEU A 18 6.89 17.23 3.70
N SER A 19 7.35 16.08 3.18
CA SER A 19 8.57 16.00 2.36
C SER A 19 8.47 16.79 1.05
N GLN A 20 7.25 17.05 0.57
CA GLN A 20 7.02 17.82 -0.66
C GLN A 20 7.40 19.31 -0.51
N PHE A 21 7.48 19.81 0.72
CA PHE A 21 7.69 21.24 1.01
C PHE A 21 8.98 21.51 1.78
N LEU A 22 9.99 20.63 1.65
CA LEU A 22 11.26 20.78 2.36
C LEU A 22 12.07 22.00 1.91
N ASP A 23 11.98 22.35 0.63
CA ASP A 23 12.72 23.48 0.05
C ASP A 23 12.16 24.84 0.48
N ASN A 24 10.82 24.93 0.59
CA ASN A 24 10.13 26.16 1.02
C ASN A 24 8.92 25.86 1.93
N PRO A 25 9.15 25.59 3.23
CA PRO A 25 8.09 25.25 4.16
C PRO A 25 7.30 26.49 4.62
N GLY A 26 5.97 26.49 4.38
CA GLY A 26 5.07 27.50 4.92
C GLY A 26 4.64 27.28 6.38
N PRO A 27 3.95 28.25 7.00
CA PRO A 27 3.49 28.16 8.39
C PRO A 27 2.55 26.98 8.68
N ALA A 28 1.78 26.54 7.67
CA ALA A 28 0.94 25.35 7.75
C ALA A 28 1.78 24.07 7.90
N HIS A 29 2.82 23.91 7.08
CA HIS A 29 3.74 22.77 7.12
C HIS A 29 4.49 22.70 8.46
N TRP A 30 4.87 23.85 9.01
CA TRP A 30 5.46 23.91 10.36
C TRP A 30 4.50 23.43 11.46
N ARG A 31 3.23 23.83 11.39
CA ARG A 31 2.20 23.35 12.35
C ARG A 31 1.98 21.85 12.22
N ALA A 32 1.89 21.33 11.00
CA ALA A 32 1.75 19.90 10.73
C ALA A 32 2.96 19.10 11.23
N THR A 33 4.19 19.59 11.01
CA THR A 33 5.43 18.99 11.55
C THR A 33 5.39 18.92 13.08
N LYS A 34 5.03 20.01 13.76
CA LYS A 34 4.87 20.01 15.21
C LYS A 34 3.79 19.05 15.69
N ARG A 35 2.69 18.88 14.95
CA ARG A 35 1.64 17.90 15.25
C ARG A 35 2.18 16.47 15.15
N ALA A 36 2.93 16.14 14.10
CA ALA A 36 3.56 14.83 13.94
C ALA A 36 4.54 14.53 15.09
N LEU A 37 5.37 15.49 15.48
CA LEU A 37 6.30 15.33 16.62
C LEU A 37 5.58 15.16 17.96
N ARG A 38 4.49 15.90 18.21
CA ARG A 38 3.67 15.72 19.42
C ARG A 38 2.97 14.37 19.44
N TYR A 39 2.45 13.91 18.30
CA TYR A 39 1.85 12.60 18.17
C TYR A 39 2.88 11.50 18.48
N LEU A 40 4.10 11.61 17.95
CA LEU A 40 5.21 10.72 18.29
C LEU A 40 5.53 10.73 19.78
N ASN A 41 5.58 11.91 20.39
CA ASN A 41 5.81 12.05 21.83
C ASN A 41 4.70 11.34 22.65
N GLY A 42 3.43 11.52 22.27
CA GLY A 42 2.30 10.86 22.95
C GLY A 42 2.21 9.36 22.70
N THR A 43 2.85 8.85 21.65
CA THR A 43 2.79 7.43 21.24
C THR A 43 4.15 6.74 21.31
N ARG A 44 5.05 7.21 22.17
CA ARG A 44 6.41 6.64 22.34
C ARG A 44 6.41 5.16 22.71
N SER A 45 5.36 4.69 23.39
CA SER A 45 5.20 3.30 23.79
C SER A 45 4.65 2.39 22.68
N ARG A 46 4.25 2.93 21.52
CA ARG A 46 3.81 2.13 20.37
C ARG A 46 5.02 1.56 19.65
N GLY A 47 4.97 0.26 19.35
CA GLY A 47 5.94 -0.44 18.52
C GLY A 47 5.29 -1.68 17.91
N PHE A 48 6.03 -2.36 17.04
CA PHE A 48 5.58 -3.63 16.48
C PHE A 48 5.83 -4.77 17.46
N LEU A 49 4.83 -5.65 17.54
CA LEU A 49 5.05 -6.98 18.08
C LEU A 49 5.37 -7.90 16.90
N LEU A 50 6.64 -8.28 16.77
CA LEU A 50 7.07 -9.29 15.81
C LEU A 50 6.77 -10.67 16.39
N GLY A 51 6.17 -11.56 15.59
CA GLY A 51 5.74 -12.88 16.06
C GLY A 51 4.29 -12.88 16.56
N GLY A 52 3.37 -12.37 15.73
CA GLY A 52 1.93 -12.40 16.01
C GLY A 52 1.44 -13.79 16.43
N SER A 53 0.37 -13.79 17.25
CA SER A 53 -0.35 -14.95 17.80
C SER A 53 -0.20 -16.22 16.97
N ASP A 54 0.01 -17.37 17.63
CA ASP A 54 0.04 -18.75 17.12
C ASP A 54 -1.28 -19.19 16.43
N SER A 55 -1.93 -18.32 15.65
CA SER A 55 -2.99 -18.69 14.76
C SER A 55 -2.36 -19.40 13.57
N VAL A 56 -2.49 -20.72 13.56
CA VAL A 56 -2.19 -21.71 12.51
C VAL A 56 -2.78 -21.34 11.11
N HIS A 57 -3.44 -20.18 10.98
CA HIS A 57 -4.16 -19.71 9.81
C HIS A 57 -3.61 -18.41 9.19
N ASN A 58 -2.53 -17.83 9.69
CA ASN A 58 -1.95 -16.65 9.04
C ASN A 58 -1.28 -17.05 7.71
N PRO A 59 -1.62 -16.37 6.59
CA PRO A 59 -0.93 -16.60 5.33
C PRO A 59 0.56 -16.27 5.47
N PHE A 60 1.39 -16.97 4.69
CA PHE A 60 2.84 -16.73 4.68
C PHE A 60 3.16 -15.27 4.37
N LEU A 61 2.50 -14.73 3.35
CA LEU A 61 2.56 -13.33 2.98
C LEU A 61 1.13 -12.84 2.71
N SER A 62 0.77 -11.69 3.28
CA SER A 62 -0.43 -10.97 2.92
C SER A 62 -0.16 -9.49 2.81
N ALA A 63 -0.95 -8.79 2.01
CA ALA A 63 -0.83 -7.36 1.85
C ALA A 63 -2.18 -6.68 1.94
N TYR A 64 -2.15 -5.43 2.37
CA TYR A 64 -3.27 -4.50 2.37
C TYR A 64 -2.88 -3.37 1.44
N VAL A 65 -3.78 -3.00 0.53
CA VAL A 65 -3.55 -1.92 -0.42
C VAL A 65 -4.71 -0.95 -0.39
N ASP A 66 -4.39 0.34 -0.45
CA ASP A 66 -5.35 1.43 -0.39
C ASP A 66 -4.82 2.64 -1.16
N ALA A 67 -5.71 3.51 -1.61
CA ALA A 67 -5.29 4.72 -2.27
C ALA A 67 -6.24 5.92 -2.11
N ASP A 68 -5.68 7.02 -1.63
CA ASP A 68 -6.42 8.27 -1.51
C ASP A 68 -6.53 8.99 -2.85
N TYR A 69 -7.76 9.05 -3.39
CA TYR A 69 -8.07 9.83 -4.59
C TYR A 69 -8.05 11.35 -4.32
N ALA A 70 -7.35 12.08 -5.20
CA ALA A 70 -7.34 13.55 -5.27
C ALA A 70 -7.00 14.32 -3.97
N ASN A 71 -6.19 13.72 -3.07
CA ASN A 71 -5.86 14.30 -1.76
C ASN A 71 -4.91 15.54 -1.82
N CYS A 72 -4.59 16.04 -3.03
CA CYS A 72 -3.79 17.25 -3.22
C CYS A 72 -4.49 18.20 -4.21
N PRO A 73 -5.21 19.23 -3.73
CA PRO A 73 -5.92 20.19 -4.57
C PRO A 73 -5.02 20.89 -5.59
N ASP A 74 -3.75 21.13 -5.24
CA ASP A 74 -2.79 21.85 -6.07
C ASP A 74 -2.28 21.03 -7.26
N THR A 75 -2.29 19.69 -7.16
CA THR A 75 -1.71 18.81 -8.20
C THR A 75 -2.69 17.81 -8.78
N GLY A 76 -3.85 17.61 -8.15
CA GLY A 76 -4.83 16.57 -8.50
C GLY A 76 -4.29 15.14 -8.36
N ARG A 77 -3.10 14.96 -7.76
CA ARG A 77 -2.43 13.66 -7.68
C ARG A 77 -2.84 12.91 -6.43
N CYS A 78 -3.04 11.62 -6.62
CA CYS A 78 -3.47 10.67 -5.61
C CYS A 78 -2.26 10.09 -4.86
N VAL A 79 -2.50 9.50 -3.69
CA VAL A 79 -1.46 8.83 -2.89
C VAL A 79 -1.79 7.35 -2.80
N SER A 80 -0.87 6.51 -3.23
CA SER A 80 -0.98 5.05 -3.04
C SER A 80 -0.33 4.63 -1.75
N GLY A 81 -0.99 3.73 -1.03
CA GLY A 81 -0.52 3.09 0.18
C GLY A 81 -0.52 1.57 0.05
N TYR A 82 0.41 0.92 0.76
CA TYR A 82 0.27 -0.50 1.08
C TYR A 82 0.93 -0.83 2.41
N VAL A 83 0.50 -1.95 3.00
CA VAL A 83 1.17 -2.61 4.13
C VAL A 83 1.30 -4.10 3.84
N LEU A 84 2.52 -4.59 3.83
CA LEU A 84 2.87 -5.99 3.63
C LEU A 84 3.13 -6.65 4.98
N LEU A 85 2.47 -7.78 5.21
CA LEU A 85 2.55 -8.59 6.41
C LEU A 85 3.21 -9.93 6.09
N PHE A 86 4.22 -10.29 6.87
CA PHE A 86 4.81 -11.61 6.90
C PHE A 86 4.37 -12.33 8.17
N LEU A 87 3.66 -13.46 8.03
CA LEU A 87 3.09 -14.20 9.16
C LEU A 87 2.28 -13.29 10.12
N GLY A 88 1.53 -12.34 9.56
CA GLY A 88 0.74 -11.36 10.32
C GLY A 88 1.53 -10.20 10.93
N SER A 89 2.85 -10.15 10.76
CA SER A 89 3.71 -9.04 11.24
C SER A 89 4.06 -8.10 10.08
N PRO A 90 3.89 -6.77 10.21
CA PRO A 90 4.24 -5.83 9.16
C PRO A 90 5.74 -5.76 8.92
N ILE A 91 6.15 -5.93 7.66
CA ILE A 91 7.56 -5.95 7.24
C ILE A 91 7.91 -4.87 6.22
N SER A 92 6.96 -4.44 5.40
CA SER A 92 7.14 -3.39 4.41
C SER A 92 5.85 -2.58 4.31
N TRP A 93 5.99 -1.29 4.05
CA TRP A 93 4.86 -0.38 3.88
C TRP A 93 5.30 0.82 3.06
N LEU A 94 4.34 1.45 2.39
CA LEU A 94 4.60 2.59 1.53
C LEU A 94 3.45 3.58 1.64
N ALA A 95 3.79 4.87 1.59
CA ALA A 95 2.87 5.92 1.19
C ALA A 95 3.58 6.74 0.10
N LYS A 96 3.04 6.75 -1.12
CA LYS A 96 3.69 7.35 -2.28
C LYS A 96 2.70 8.13 -3.12
N LYS A 97 3.01 9.40 -3.36
CA LYS A 97 2.30 10.22 -4.34
C LYS A 97 2.48 9.63 -5.73
N GLN A 98 1.38 9.40 -6.42
CA GLN A 98 1.41 8.89 -7.78
C GLN A 98 2.00 9.95 -8.73
N ASN A 99 2.82 9.50 -9.68
CA ASN A 99 3.37 10.37 -10.72
C ASN A 99 2.33 10.65 -11.82
N ASN A 100 1.45 9.68 -12.05
CA ASN A 100 0.41 9.77 -13.08
C ASN A 100 -0.83 10.45 -12.49
N VAL A 101 -1.50 11.25 -13.31
CA VAL A 101 -2.83 11.76 -13.00
C VAL A 101 -3.82 10.71 -13.50
N THR A 102 -4.57 10.14 -12.57
CA THR A 102 -5.65 9.17 -12.81
C THR A 102 -6.98 9.88 -12.93
N LEU A 103 -7.89 9.34 -13.75
CA LEU A 103 -9.18 9.97 -14.00
C LEU A 103 -10.33 9.33 -13.23
N SER A 104 -10.09 8.22 -12.53
CA SER A 104 -11.07 7.56 -11.67
C SER A 104 -10.42 6.99 -10.41
N THR A 105 -11.24 6.78 -9.38
CA THR A 105 -10.84 6.11 -8.14
C THR A 105 -10.31 4.71 -8.41
N THR A 106 -10.99 3.95 -9.28
CA THR A 106 -10.57 2.60 -9.68
C THR A 106 -9.18 2.55 -10.30
N GLU A 107 -8.82 3.54 -11.13
CA GLU A 107 -7.47 3.62 -11.70
C GLU A 107 -6.41 3.87 -10.62
N VAL A 108 -6.72 4.69 -9.61
CA VAL A 108 -5.79 4.95 -8.50
C VAL A 108 -5.51 3.69 -7.71
N GLU A 109 -6.57 2.99 -7.32
CA GLU A 109 -6.45 1.73 -6.57
C GLU A 109 -5.67 0.70 -7.38
N PHE A 110 -5.95 0.60 -8.68
CA PHE A 110 -5.22 -0.31 -9.54
C PHE A 110 -3.72 0.02 -9.63
N VAL A 111 -3.38 1.31 -9.64
CA VAL A 111 -1.99 1.74 -9.55
C VAL A 111 -1.37 1.35 -8.20
N ALA A 112 -2.09 1.53 -7.09
CA ALA A 112 -1.62 1.09 -5.77
C ALA A 112 -1.40 -0.43 -5.73
N LEU A 113 -2.35 -1.20 -6.25
CA LEU A 113 -2.28 -2.65 -6.37
C LEU A 113 -1.06 -3.11 -7.16
N SER A 114 -0.77 -2.44 -8.29
CA SER A 114 0.43 -2.76 -9.08
C SER A 114 1.74 -2.54 -8.32
N LEU A 115 1.81 -1.50 -7.48
CA LEU A 115 2.98 -1.23 -6.63
C LEU A 115 3.11 -2.27 -5.52
N CYS A 116 1.99 -2.64 -4.92
CA CYS A 116 1.94 -3.68 -3.89
C CYS A 116 2.42 -5.04 -4.44
N ILE A 117 1.96 -5.44 -5.62
CA ILE A 117 2.35 -6.71 -6.25
C ILE A 117 3.86 -6.74 -6.54
N GLN A 118 4.44 -5.64 -7.02
CA GLN A 118 5.89 -5.54 -7.24
C GLN A 118 6.69 -5.77 -5.95
N GLU A 119 6.25 -5.17 -4.84
CA GLU A 119 6.87 -5.38 -3.53
C GLU A 119 6.72 -6.84 -3.06
N CYS A 120 5.53 -7.43 -3.22
CA CYS A 120 5.30 -8.83 -2.87
C CYS A 120 6.23 -9.77 -3.65
N LEU A 121 6.39 -9.56 -4.96
CA LEU A 121 7.30 -10.35 -5.79
C LEU A 121 8.75 -10.22 -5.32
N TYR A 122 9.19 -9.01 -4.97
CA TYR A 122 10.52 -8.78 -4.43
C TYR A 122 10.73 -9.56 -3.12
N ILE A 123 9.76 -9.51 -2.21
CA ILE A 123 9.84 -10.24 -0.93
C ILE A 123 9.76 -11.75 -1.12
N GLN A 124 8.93 -12.25 -2.05
CA GLN A 124 8.90 -13.69 -2.39
C GLN A 124 10.24 -14.16 -2.95
N GLN A 125 10.86 -13.37 -3.84
CA GLN A 125 12.18 -13.67 -4.39
C GLN A 125 13.23 -13.71 -3.28
N LEU A 126 13.26 -12.70 -2.41
CA LEU A 126 14.17 -12.67 -1.26
C LEU A 126 13.94 -13.86 -0.31
N ALA A 127 12.69 -14.21 -0.02
CA ALA A 127 12.35 -15.33 0.83
C ALA A 127 12.79 -16.67 0.20
N SER A 128 12.70 -16.81 -1.13
CA SER A 128 13.19 -17.98 -1.87
C SER A 128 14.72 -18.14 -1.74
N GLU A 129 15.48 -17.04 -1.81
CA GLU A 129 16.94 -17.04 -1.62
C GLU A 129 17.34 -17.45 -0.20
N LEU A 130 16.51 -17.09 0.78
CA LEU A 130 16.64 -17.50 2.18
C LEU A 130 16.11 -18.92 2.46
N LYS A 131 15.67 -19.65 1.42
CA LYS A 131 15.06 -21.00 1.53
C LYS A 131 13.79 -21.03 2.39
N GLN A 132 13.10 -19.90 2.48
CA GLN A 132 11.79 -19.75 3.11
C GLN A 132 10.78 -19.39 2.03
N SER A 133 10.40 -20.33 1.17
CA SER A 133 9.39 -20.13 0.15
C SER A 133 8.06 -20.76 0.56
N SER A 134 6.96 -20.21 0.06
CA SER A 134 5.63 -20.79 0.14
C SER A 134 5.04 -20.88 -1.25
N ASP A 135 4.43 -22.02 -1.57
CA ASP A 135 3.71 -22.23 -2.83
C ASP A 135 2.29 -21.64 -2.80
N GLN A 136 1.88 -21.09 -1.65
CA GLN A 136 0.57 -20.47 -1.50
C GLN A 136 0.52 -19.11 -2.20
N PRO A 137 -0.61 -18.75 -2.85
CA PRO A 137 -0.80 -17.42 -3.39
C PRO A 137 -0.72 -16.37 -2.29
N VAL A 138 -0.15 -15.21 -2.63
CA VAL A 138 -0.14 -14.05 -1.73
C VAL A 138 -1.53 -13.44 -1.72
N VAL A 139 -2.12 -13.30 -0.52
CA VAL A 139 -3.43 -12.70 -0.37
C VAL A 139 -3.28 -11.18 -0.30
N ILE A 140 -3.90 -10.45 -1.22
CA ILE A 140 -3.95 -8.99 -1.21
C ILE A 140 -5.37 -8.54 -0.91
N TYR A 141 -5.51 -7.74 0.15
CA TYR A 141 -6.76 -7.16 0.59
C TYR A 141 -6.95 -5.77 -0.02
N GLU A 142 -8.06 -5.61 -0.73
CA GLU A 142 -8.45 -4.43 -1.50
C GLU A 142 -9.90 -4.09 -1.13
N ASP A 143 -10.24 -2.81 -0.96
CA ASP A 143 -11.59 -2.40 -0.59
C ASP A 143 -12.40 -1.89 -1.80
N ASN A 144 -11.76 -1.68 -2.96
CA ASN A 144 -12.45 -1.35 -4.18
C ASN A 144 -12.82 -2.59 -5.01
N GLN A 145 -14.10 -2.98 -4.95
CA GLN A 145 -14.63 -4.12 -5.71
C GLN A 145 -14.47 -3.97 -7.23
N SER A 146 -14.47 -2.73 -7.75
CA SER A 146 -14.28 -2.49 -9.18
C SER A 146 -12.85 -2.83 -9.59
N THR A 147 -11.86 -2.50 -8.76
CA THR A 147 -10.44 -2.86 -8.96
C THR A 147 -10.26 -4.36 -8.96
N ILE A 148 -10.87 -5.07 -7.99
CA ILE A 148 -10.84 -6.54 -7.89
C ILE A 148 -11.44 -7.15 -9.16
N HIS A 149 -12.63 -6.68 -9.56
CA HIS A 149 -13.32 -7.19 -10.74
C HIS A 149 -12.50 -6.98 -12.02
N ILE A 150 -11.83 -5.85 -12.16
CA ILE A 150 -10.97 -5.57 -13.33
C ILE A 150 -9.74 -6.49 -13.35
N ALA A 151 -9.11 -6.73 -12.19
CA ALA A 151 -7.97 -7.61 -12.10
C ALA A 151 -8.31 -9.09 -12.37
N GLN A 152 -9.55 -9.51 -12.08
CA GLN A 152 -10.00 -10.90 -12.23
C GLN A 152 -10.65 -11.21 -13.59
N ASN A 153 -11.16 -10.21 -14.32
CA ASN A 153 -11.88 -10.43 -15.57
C ASN A 153 -11.08 -10.00 -16.80
N SER A 154 -11.07 -10.85 -17.82
CA SER A 154 -10.41 -10.59 -19.11
C SER A 154 -11.16 -9.61 -20.02
N GLU A 155 -12.40 -9.25 -19.69
CA GLU A 155 -13.27 -8.39 -20.50
C GLU A 155 -12.96 -6.89 -20.33
N HIS A 156 -11.70 -6.50 -20.51
CA HIS A 156 -11.34 -5.10 -20.41
C HIS A 156 -11.62 -4.34 -21.72
N HIS A 157 -12.57 -3.41 -21.64
CA HIS A 157 -12.96 -2.51 -22.71
C HIS A 157 -11.93 -1.36 -22.79
N GLY A 158 -11.05 -1.39 -23.79
CA GLY A 158 -9.85 -0.54 -23.94
C GLY A 158 -10.04 0.98 -23.89
N ARG A 159 -10.16 1.54 -22.67
CA ARG A 159 -10.27 2.99 -22.44
C ARG A 159 -9.14 3.62 -21.60
N SER A 160 -8.19 2.84 -21.07
CA SER A 160 -7.14 3.35 -20.16
C SER A 160 -5.70 3.08 -20.65
N LYS A 161 -5.40 3.48 -21.90
CA LYS A 161 -4.11 3.29 -22.59
C LYS A 161 -2.84 3.63 -21.79
N HIS A 162 -2.94 4.58 -20.85
CA HIS A 162 -1.80 5.06 -20.08
C HIS A 162 -1.43 4.16 -18.89
N ILE A 163 -2.24 3.14 -18.59
CA ILE A 163 -2.00 2.15 -17.53
C ILE A 163 -2.22 0.69 -18.00
N ASP A 164 -2.52 0.46 -19.29
CA ASP A 164 -2.74 -0.86 -19.90
C ASP A 164 -1.65 -1.89 -19.54
N VAL A 165 -0.38 -1.49 -19.52
CA VAL A 165 0.74 -2.39 -19.16
C VAL A 165 0.61 -2.88 -17.71
N ARG A 166 0.16 -2.01 -16.79
CA ARG A 166 -0.08 -2.39 -15.38
C ARG A 166 -1.26 -3.34 -15.28
N TYR A 167 -2.33 -3.08 -16.03
CA TYR A 167 -3.49 -3.98 -16.11
C TYR A 167 -3.08 -5.38 -16.54
N MET A 168 -2.35 -5.50 -17.66
CA MET A 168 -1.86 -6.79 -18.15
C MET A 168 -0.97 -7.48 -17.12
N PHE A 169 -0.01 -6.74 -16.54
CA PHE A 169 0.90 -7.29 -15.52
C PHE A 169 0.18 -7.87 -14.31
N VAL A 170 -0.75 -7.12 -13.71
CA VAL A 170 -1.50 -7.58 -12.53
C VAL A 170 -2.40 -8.75 -12.89
N ARG A 171 -3.11 -8.68 -14.01
CA ARG A 171 -4.02 -9.73 -14.47
C ARG A 171 -3.28 -11.04 -14.71
N ASP A 172 -2.18 -11.02 -15.47
CA ASP A 172 -1.43 -12.24 -15.80
C ASP A 172 -0.94 -12.97 -14.53
N LEU A 173 -0.58 -12.20 -13.49
CA LEU A 173 -0.18 -12.75 -12.18
C LEU A 173 -1.34 -13.31 -11.34
N VAL A 174 -2.51 -12.68 -11.41
CA VAL A 174 -3.73 -13.16 -10.75
C VAL A 174 -4.28 -14.41 -11.46
N GLU A 175 -4.29 -14.42 -12.79
CA GLU A 175 -4.69 -15.57 -13.61
C GLU A 175 -3.76 -16.78 -13.40
N ALA A 176 -2.45 -16.53 -13.27
CA ALA A 176 -1.46 -17.55 -12.91
C ALA A 176 -1.58 -18.04 -11.44
N LYS A 177 -2.51 -17.48 -10.66
CA LYS A 177 -2.73 -17.78 -9.23
C LYS A 177 -1.49 -17.54 -8.36
N HIS A 178 -0.64 -16.59 -8.72
CA HIS A 178 0.42 -16.11 -7.82
C HIS A 178 -0.14 -15.19 -6.73
N PHE A 179 -1.23 -14.49 -7.04
CA PHE A 179 -1.90 -13.56 -6.13
C PHE A 179 -3.40 -13.86 -6.07
N GLU A 180 -3.96 -13.74 -4.87
CA GLU A 180 -5.39 -13.84 -4.63
C GLU A 180 -5.89 -12.50 -4.09
N LEU A 181 -6.77 -11.83 -4.84
CA LEU A 181 -7.39 -10.59 -4.39
C LEU A 181 -8.64 -10.91 -3.55
N ARG A 182 -8.71 -10.34 -2.35
CA ARG A 182 -9.85 -10.46 -1.45
C ARG A 182 -10.40 -9.10 -1.08
N TYR A 183 -11.72 -8.98 -1.11
CA TYR A 183 -12.38 -7.79 -0.61
C TYR A 183 -12.16 -7.65 0.91
N CYS A 184 -11.76 -6.47 1.35
CA CYS A 184 -11.80 -6.09 2.76
C CYS A 184 -12.64 -4.82 2.94
N ASN A 185 -13.26 -4.67 4.12
CA ASN A 185 -13.97 -3.43 4.42
C ASN A 185 -12.95 -2.33 4.75
N THR A 186 -13.19 -1.09 4.34
CA THR A 186 -12.34 0.07 4.64
C THR A 186 -12.03 0.21 6.14
N LYS A 187 -12.94 -0.16 7.05
CA LYS A 187 -12.68 -0.13 8.51
C LYS A 187 -11.64 -1.15 9.00
N GLN A 188 -11.33 -2.15 8.18
CA GLN A 188 -10.34 -3.20 8.44
C GLN A 188 -9.10 -3.04 7.57
N GLN A 189 -9.04 -1.96 6.79
CA GLN A 189 -7.95 -1.66 5.86
C GLN A 189 -6.73 -1.17 6.64
N LEU A 190 -5.68 -1.98 6.71
CA LEU A 190 -4.45 -1.61 7.41
C LEU A 190 -3.59 -0.61 6.63
N ALA A 191 -3.85 -0.47 5.33
CA ALA A 191 -3.16 0.48 4.45
C ALA A 191 -3.84 1.86 4.39
N ASP A 192 -5.00 2.03 5.04
CA ASP A 192 -5.63 3.33 5.18
C ASP A 192 -4.85 4.13 6.23
N PHE A 193 -4.01 5.03 5.72
CA PHE A 193 -3.21 5.94 6.54
C PHE A 193 -3.90 7.29 6.74
N SER A 194 -5.12 7.46 6.20
CA SER A 194 -5.89 8.68 6.34
C SER A 194 -6.50 8.78 7.76
N PRO A 195 -6.48 9.98 8.37
CA PRO A 195 -6.94 10.21 9.75
C PRO A 195 -8.46 10.31 9.93
#